data_AF-A0A821VT35-F1
#
_entry.id   AF-A0A821VT35-F1
#
_cell.length_a   1.000
_cell.length_b   1.000
_cell.length_c   1.000
_cell.angle_alpha   90.00
_cell.angle_beta   90.00
_cell.angle_gamma   90.00
#
_symmetry.space_group_name_H-M   'P 1'
#
loop_
_entity.id
_entity.type
_entity.pdbx_description
1 polymer ?
#
loop_
_entity_poly.entity_id
_entity_poly.type
_entity_poly.pdbx_seq_one_letter_code
_entity_poly.pdbx_strand_id
1 'polypeptide(L)'
;LKSSPSECWKAWSRCTPGTSWGTGWLWQSCQDRCNCQQAETGKCESVPNTCPEVFEGSTIQQCHCYGTHGLPYNPINGEGVFTVNTFLCGPQARGRVRLSSKDPTSKLIIDPAYLDNDLDVAVLTESCRLCHEIIMKGRGTKDIIVGA
;
A
#
# COMPACT_ATOMS: atom_id res chain seq x y z
N LEU A 1 -20.94 -6.55 17.98
CA LEU A 1 -21.01 -7.95 17.53
C LEU A 1 -20.13 -8.76 18.49
N LYS A 2 -20.69 -9.68 19.28
CA LYS A 2 -19.91 -10.48 20.24
C LYS A 2 -19.14 -11.55 19.47
N SER A 3 -17.82 -11.60 19.63
CA SER A 3 -16.96 -12.64 19.06
C SER A 3 -17.29 -13.99 19.68
N SER A 4 -17.24 -15.08 18.90
CA SER A 4 -17.42 -16.42 19.46
C SER A 4 -16.33 -16.73 20.50
N PRO A 5 -16.61 -17.59 21.50
CA PRO A 5 -15.62 -17.98 22.50
C PRO A 5 -14.33 -18.53 21.88
N SER A 6 -14.42 -19.27 20.77
CA SER A 6 -13.26 -19.83 20.08
C SER A 6 -12.39 -18.79 19.39
N GLU A 7 -12.98 -17.73 18.81
CA GLU A 7 -12.22 -16.64 18.18
C GLU A 7 -11.54 -15.74 19.22
N CYS A 8 -12.18 -15.54 20.37
CA CYS A 8 -11.58 -14.85 21.52
C CYS A 8 -10.27 -15.50 21.98
N TRP A 9 -10.28 -16.81 22.22
CA TRP A 9 -9.11 -17.55 22.71
C TRP A 9 -7.97 -17.64 21.67
N LYS A 10 -8.31 -17.63 20.37
CA LYS A 10 -7.31 -17.56 19.29
C LYS A 10 -6.61 -16.19 19.22
N ALA A 11 -7.32 -15.10 19.46
CA ALA A 11 -6.73 -13.76 19.48
C ALA A 11 -5.76 -13.58 20.65
N TRP A 12 -6.21 -13.95 21.85
CA TRP A 12 -5.44 -13.80 23.09
C TRP A 12 -4.16 -14.66 23.11
N SER A 13 -4.26 -15.92 22.69
CA SER A 13 -3.11 -16.85 22.73
C SER A 13 -1.95 -16.43 21.84
N ARG A 14 -2.17 -15.75 20.71
CA ARG A 14 -1.11 -15.39 19.74
C ARG A 14 -0.28 -14.17 20.13
N CYS A 15 -0.80 -13.32 21.00
CA CYS A 15 -0.17 -12.08 21.43
C CYS A 15 0.43 -12.14 22.84
N THR A 16 0.13 -13.18 23.61
CA THR A 16 0.69 -13.39 24.97
C THR A 16 1.63 -14.60 24.98
N PRO A 17 2.96 -14.40 24.89
CA PRO A 17 3.93 -15.50 24.78
C PRO A 17 3.87 -16.50 25.93
N GLY A 18 3.42 -16.07 27.11
CA GLY A 18 3.20 -16.90 28.30
C GLY A 18 2.06 -17.92 28.18
N THR A 19 1.37 -18.00 27.05
CA THR A 19 0.34 -19.02 26.74
C THR A 19 0.83 -20.09 25.74
N SER A 20 2.04 -19.90 25.20
CA SER A 20 2.68 -20.83 24.25
C SER A 20 2.92 -22.22 24.85
N TRP A 21 3.12 -22.32 26.17
CA TRP A 21 3.37 -23.59 26.86
C TRP A 21 2.18 -24.57 26.78
N GLY A 22 0.95 -24.08 26.67
CA GLY A 22 -0.27 -24.91 26.59
C GLY A 22 -0.60 -25.41 25.18
N THR A 23 0.12 -24.93 24.16
CA THR A 23 -0.17 -25.21 22.74
C THR A 23 1.05 -25.72 21.95
N GLY A 24 2.24 -25.75 22.56
CA GLY A 24 3.43 -26.42 22.06
C GLY A 24 3.87 -25.95 20.65
N TRP A 25 4.45 -26.87 19.88
CA TRP A 25 4.90 -26.64 18.49
C TRP A 25 3.78 -26.23 17.52
N LEU A 26 2.52 -26.31 17.94
CA LEU A 26 1.34 -25.88 17.18
C LEU A 26 1.09 -24.36 17.31
N TRP A 27 1.88 -23.66 18.13
CA TRP A 27 1.74 -22.23 18.36
C TRP A 27 2.53 -21.40 17.35
N GLN A 28 1.83 -20.61 16.52
CA GLN A 28 2.40 -19.57 15.65
C GLN A 28 2.39 -18.20 16.37
N SER A 29 3.40 -17.36 16.15
CA SER A 29 3.37 -15.97 16.63
C SER A 29 2.40 -15.12 15.81
N CYS A 30 2.04 -13.93 16.30
CA CYS A 30 1.24 -12.98 15.53
C CYS A 30 1.90 -12.65 14.17
N GLN A 31 3.23 -12.43 14.16
CA GLN A 31 3.98 -12.18 12.94
C GLN A 31 3.97 -13.40 12.00
N ASP A 32 4.18 -14.62 12.51
CA ASP A 32 4.18 -15.82 11.67
C ASP A 32 2.82 -16.09 11.02
N ARG A 33 1.74 -15.88 11.77
CA ARG A 33 0.38 -15.97 11.24
C ARG A 33 0.17 -14.94 10.13
N CYS A 34 0.60 -13.70 10.34
CA CYS A 34 0.47 -12.65 9.34
C CYS A 34 1.33 -12.93 8.10
N ASN A 35 2.54 -13.47 8.27
CA ASN A 35 3.38 -13.94 7.17
C ASN A 35 2.66 -15.04 6.36
N CYS A 36 2.03 -16.02 7.02
CA CYS A 36 1.21 -17.04 6.36
C CYS A 36 -0.02 -16.46 5.65
N GLN A 37 -0.57 -15.35 6.14
CA GLN A 37 -1.67 -14.61 5.52
C GLN A 37 -1.19 -13.58 4.48
N GLN A 38 0.08 -13.64 4.07
CA GLN A 38 0.69 -12.73 3.09
C GLN A 38 0.71 -11.25 3.51
N ALA A 39 0.61 -10.98 4.81
CA ALA A 39 0.77 -9.63 5.36
C ALA A 39 2.23 -9.38 5.78
N GLU A 40 2.68 -8.12 5.69
CA GLU A 40 4.08 -7.74 5.98
C GLU A 40 4.41 -7.75 7.47
N THR A 41 3.45 -7.35 8.30
CA THR A 41 3.66 -7.30 9.74
C THR A 41 2.40 -7.63 10.53
N GLY A 42 2.57 -8.35 11.63
CA GLY A 42 1.53 -8.59 12.61
C GLY A 42 1.80 -7.78 13.87
N LYS A 43 0.85 -6.93 14.27
CA LYS A 43 0.93 -6.15 15.52
C LYS A 43 -0.17 -6.57 16.47
N CYS A 44 0.19 -6.68 17.75
CA CYS A 44 -0.75 -6.94 18.84
C CYS A 44 -1.30 -5.62 19.37
N GLU A 45 -2.62 -5.45 19.32
CA GLU A 45 -3.31 -4.25 19.76
C GLU A 45 -4.30 -4.55 20.89
N SER A 46 -4.39 -3.64 21.85
CA SER A 46 -5.32 -3.75 22.98
C SER A 46 -6.72 -3.35 22.54
N VAL A 47 -7.59 -4.34 22.37
CA VAL A 47 -9.00 -4.14 22.02
C VAL A 47 -9.88 -4.34 23.25
N PRO A 48 -11.02 -3.61 23.35
CA PRO A 48 -11.98 -3.83 24.43
C PRO A 48 -12.50 -5.27 24.37
N ASN A 49 -12.56 -5.92 25.52
CA ASN A 49 -12.92 -7.33 25.57
C ASN A 49 -14.39 -7.56 25.20
N THR A 50 -14.62 -8.19 24.05
CA THR A 50 -15.95 -8.62 23.58
C THR A 50 -16.22 -10.10 23.85
N CYS A 51 -15.37 -10.77 24.62
CA CYS A 51 -15.52 -12.19 24.92
C CYS A 51 -16.68 -12.43 25.90
N PRO A 52 -17.55 -13.42 25.65
CA PRO A 52 -18.67 -13.69 26.54
C PRO A 52 -18.19 -14.09 27.95
N GLU A 53 -18.77 -13.45 28.96
CA GLU A 53 -18.93 -13.91 30.36
C GLU A 53 -17.70 -14.10 31.24
N VAL A 54 -16.46 -14.07 30.74
CA VAL A 54 -15.30 -14.40 31.60
C VAL A 54 -14.45 -13.19 32.02
N PHE A 55 -14.54 -12.03 31.34
CA PHE A 55 -13.72 -10.85 31.68
C PHE A 55 -14.35 -9.51 31.23
N GLU A 56 -15.63 -9.31 31.51
CA GLU A 56 -16.39 -8.13 31.03
C GLU A 56 -15.76 -6.82 31.56
N GLY A 57 -15.32 -5.94 30.66
CA GLY A 57 -14.64 -4.67 30.98
C GLY A 57 -13.11 -4.67 30.95
N SER A 58 -12.45 -5.80 30.61
CA SER A 58 -10.99 -5.84 30.41
C SER A 58 -10.57 -5.46 28.99
N THR A 59 -9.27 -5.25 28.76
CA THR A 59 -8.67 -5.14 27.42
C THR A 59 -7.92 -6.43 27.09
N ILE A 60 -8.12 -6.97 25.88
CA ILE A 60 -7.37 -8.14 25.38
C ILE A 60 -6.44 -7.72 24.25
N GLN A 61 -5.36 -8.47 24.03
CA GLN A 61 -4.52 -8.25 22.85
C GLN A 61 -5.00 -9.10 21.68
N GLN A 62 -5.34 -8.43 20.58
CA GLN A 62 -5.71 -9.05 19.31
C GLN A 62 -4.62 -8.82 18.28
N CYS A 63 -4.28 -9.86 17.52
CA CYS A 63 -3.33 -9.79 16.42
C CYS A 63 -4.00 -9.16 15.18
N HIS A 64 -3.47 -8.04 14.71
CA HIS A 64 -3.86 -7.37 13.47
C HIS A 64 -2.71 -7.44 12.48
N CYS A 65 -3.01 -7.88 11.26
CA CYS A 65 -2.04 -7.97 10.17
C CYS A 65 -2.10 -6.71 9.30
N TYR A 66 -0.93 -6.18 8.94
CA TYR A 66 -0.74 -4.95 8.18
C TYR A 66 0.25 -5.16 7.03
N GLY A 67 0.05 -4.42 5.94
CA GLY A 67 0.86 -4.52 4.73
C GLY A 67 0.59 -5.80 3.93
N THR A 68 1.11 -5.88 2.71
CA THR A 68 1.05 -7.05 1.83
C THR A 68 2.45 -7.36 1.31
N HIS A 69 2.97 -8.56 1.58
CA HIS A 69 4.33 -8.93 1.14
C HIS A 69 4.38 -9.07 -0.39
N GLY A 70 4.96 -8.07 -1.06
CA GLY A 70 5.17 -8.02 -2.51
C GLY A 70 4.22 -7.03 -3.18
N LEU A 71 4.80 -6.05 -3.91
CA LEU A 71 4.22 -4.98 -4.73
C LEU A 71 2.75 -4.59 -4.42
N PRO A 72 2.45 -3.31 -4.10
CA PRO A 72 1.17 -2.84 -3.56
C PRO A 72 0.06 -2.78 -4.62
N TYR A 73 -0.21 -3.91 -5.26
CA TYR A 73 -1.21 -4.05 -6.28
C TYR A 73 -1.98 -5.34 -6.05
N ASN A 74 -2.43 -5.53 -4.82
CA ASN A 74 -3.63 -6.30 -4.61
C ASN A 74 -4.77 -5.29 -4.62
N PRO A 75 -5.53 -5.18 -5.73
CA PRO A 75 -6.70 -4.33 -5.72
C PRO A 75 -7.62 -4.73 -4.58
N ILE A 76 -8.03 -3.75 -3.80
CA ILE A 76 -8.98 -3.94 -2.71
C ILE A 76 -10.19 -4.65 -3.32
N ASN A 77 -10.48 -5.87 -2.87
CA ASN A 77 -11.57 -6.74 -3.35
C ASN A 77 -11.38 -7.45 -4.70
N GLY A 78 -10.16 -7.56 -5.26
CA GLY A 78 -9.91 -8.34 -6.48
C GLY A 78 -10.28 -7.65 -7.79
N GLU A 79 -10.41 -6.33 -7.79
CA GLU A 79 -10.77 -5.51 -8.95
C GLU A 79 -9.57 -5.21 -9.88
N GLY A 80 -9.66 -5.38 -11.20
CA GLY A 80 -8.54 -4.96 -12.07
C GLY A 80 -8.32 -3.44 -12.02
N VAL A 81 -7.08 -2.98 -11.84
CA VAL A 81 -6.73 -1.55 -12.04
C VAL A 81 -5.84 -1.40 -13.28
N PHE A 82 -5.64 -0.18 -13.75
CA PHE A 82 -4.71 0.14 -14.82
C PHE A 82 -4.14 1.54 -14.62
N THR A 83 -2.94 1.78 -15.14
CA THR A 83 -2.26 3.08 -15.02
C THR A 83 -2.10 3.69 -16.40
N VAL A 84 -2.44 4.97 -16.53
CA VAL A 84 -2.16 5.76 -17.74
C VAL A 84 -1.07 6.77 -17.42
N ASN A 85 -0.03 6.80 -18.26
CA ASN A 85 1.09 7.71 -18.13
C ASN A 85 1.18 8.58 -19.39
N THR A 86 1.29 9.90 -19.20
CA THR A 86 1.50 10.87 -20.28
C THR A 86 2.97 11.26 -20.31
N PHE A 87 3.64 11.00 -21.43
CA PHE A 87 5.03 11.42 -21.65
C PHE A 87 5.09 12.39 -22.84
N LEU A 88 5.79 13.52 -22.66
CA LEU A 88 5.92 14.56 -23.68
C LEU A 88 7.06 14.23 -24.65
N CYS A 89 6.71 13.96 -25.90
CA CYS A 89 7.67 13.81 -26.99
C CYS A 89 8.02 15.18 -27.57
N GLY A 90 9.31 15.54 -27.56
CA GLY A 90 9.79 16.83 -28.09
C GLY A 90 9.53 18.02 -27.16
N PRO A 91 9.90 17.95 -25.86
CA PRO A 91 9.78 19.08 -24.96
C PRO A 91 10.56 20.28 -25.50
N GLN A 92 10.10 21.50 -25.21
CA GLN A 92 10.82 22.73 -25.53
C GLN A 92 11.79 23.14 -24.43
N ALA A 93 11.56 22.72 -23.19
CA ALA A 93 12.48 22.89 -22.09
C ALA A 93 13.86 22.26 -22.38
N ARG A 94 14.94 22.88 -21.88
CA ARG A 94 16.32 22.45 -22.13
C ARG A 94 17.10 22.43 -20.82
N GLY A 95 17.41 21.24 -20.35
CA GLY A 95 18.28 21.02 -19.20
C GLY A 95 19.77 21.24 -19.49
N ARG A 96 20.58 21.18 -18.44
CA ARG A 96 22.03 21.29 -18.48
C ARG A 96 22.68 20.27 -17.55
N VAL A 97 23.84 19.78 -17.96
CA VAL A 97 24.72 18.95 -17.15
C VAL A 97 26.06 19.67 -17.00
N ARG A 98 26.60 19.74 -15.78
CA ARG A 98 27.88 20.38 -15.48
C ARG A 98 28.75 19.48 -14.61
N LEU A 99 30.06 19.58 -14.79
CA LEU A 99 31.02 19.01 -13.84
C LEU A 99 30.86 19.73 -12.50
N SER A 100 30.85 18.96 -11.41
CA SER A 100 30.91 19.53 -10.05
C SER A 100 32.35 19.84 -9.64
N SER A 101 33.31 19.07 -10.14
CA SER A 101 34.74 19.16 -9.83
C SER A 101 35.59 18.64 -10.99
N LYS A 102 36.91 18.74 -10.87
CA LYS A 102 37.89 18.13 -11.80
C LYS A 102 38.09 16.63 -11.55
N ASP A 103 37.63 16.11 -10.42
CA ASP A 103 37.72 14.69 -10.07
C ASP A 103 36.75 13.85 -10.93
N PRO A 104 37.23 12.85 -11.69
CA PRO A 104 36.38 12.01 -12.54
C PRO A 104 35.38 11.13 -11.77
N THR A 105 35.59 10.92 -10.46
CA THR A 105 34.65 10.16 -9.61
C THR A 105 33.55 11.04 -9.02
N SER A 106 33.71 12.37 -9.12
CA SER A 106 32.71 13.31 -8.63
C SER A 106 31.44 13.26 -9.49
N LYS A 107 30.28 13.28 -8.82
CA LYS A 107 28.99 13.25 -9.50
C LYS A 107 28.77 14.56 -10.26
N LEU A 108 28.10 14.45 -11.41
CA LEU A 108 27.70 15.62 -12.20
C LEU A 108 26.57 16.37 -11.52
N ILE A 109 26.52 17.68 -11.76
CA ILE A 109 25.35 18.50 -11.45
C ILE A 109 24.41 18.37 -12.65
N ILE A 110 23.26 17.74 -12.44
CA ILE A 110 22.24 17.50 -13.47
C ILE A 110 21.05 18.38 -13.13
N ASP A 111 20.73 19.31 -14.02
CA ASP A 111 19.54 20.14 -13.97
C ASP A 111 18.70 19.87 -15.22
N PRO A 112 17.66 19.02 -15.14
CA PRO A 112 16.84 18.69 -16.29
C PRO A 112 15.98 19.86 -16.80
N ALA A 113 15.75 20.89 -15.99
CA ALA A 113 14.81 21.99 -16.26
C ALA A 113 13.42 21.49 -16.73
N TYR A 114 12.90 20.41 -16.13
CA TYR A 114 11.59 19.90 -16.51
C TYR A 114 10.51 20.95 -16.24
N LEU A 115 9.61 21.11 -17.22
CA LEU A 115 8.47 22.03 -17.14
C LEU A 115 8.85 23.52 -17.04
N ASP A 116 10.08 23.88 -17.39
CA ASP A 116 10.56 25.28 -17.43
C ASP A 116 9.96 26.08 -18.61
N ASN A 117 9.28 25.41 -19.54
CA ASN A 117 8.58 26.04 -20.65
C ASN A 117 7.06 25.88 -20.51
N ASP A 118 6.34 27.00 -20.54
CA ASP A 118 4.88 27.02 -20.39
C ASP A 118 4.13 26.18 -21.44
N LEU A 119 4.68 26.04 -22.65
CA LEU A 119 4.10 25.20 -23.69
C LEU A 119 4.12 23.72 -23.30
N ASP A 120 5.21 23.26 -22.69
CA ASP A 120 5.34 21.86 -22.26
C ASP A 120 4.32 21.55 -21.16
N VAL A 121 4.10 22.50 -20.24
CA VAL A 121 3.08 22.41 -19.18
C VAL A 121 1.67 22.36 -19.78
N ALA A 122 1.37 23.25 -20.73
CA ALA A 122 0.08 23.31 -21.40
C ALA A 122 -0.24 22.00 -22.15
N VAL A 123 0.73 21.48 -22.92
CA VAL A 123 0.56 20.22 -23.66
C VAL A 123 0.35 19.03 -22.72
N LEU A 124 1.10 18.95 -21.62
CA LEU A 124 0.92 17.87 -20.64
C LEU A 124 -0.42 17.95 -19.92
N THR A 125 -0.90 19.17 -19.62
CA THR A 125 -2.21 19.38 -18.99
C THR A 125 -3.34 18.94 -19.93
N GLU A 126 -3.29 19.34 -21.20
CA GLU A 126 -4.25 18.88 -22.22
C GLU A 126 -4.16 17.37 -22.45
N SER A 127 -2.96 16.79 -22.35
CA SER A 127 -2.76 15.34 -22.45
C SER A 127 -3.48 14.60 -21.31
N CYS A 128 -3.35 15.07 -20.07
CA CYS A 128 -4.08 14.51 -18.93
C CYS A 128 -5.60 14.62 -19.11
N ARG A 129 -6.09 15.76 -19.60
CA ARG A 129 -7.51 15.97 -19.89
C ARG A 129 -8.01 14.99 -20.97
N LEU A 130 -7.23 14.81 -22.03
CA LEU A 130 -7.54 13.86 -23.10
C LEU A 130 -7.52 12.41 -22.62
N CYS A 131 -6.52 12.01 -21.82
CA CYS A 131 -6.46 10.68 -21.23
C CYS A 131 -7.69 10.41 -20.36
N HIS A 132 -8.09 11.36 -19.51
CA HIS A 132 -9.31 11.25 -18.72
C HIS A 132 -10.55 11.10 -19.62
N GLU A 133 -10.64 11.87 -20.71
CA GLU A 133 -11.74 11.75 -21.66
C GLU A 133 -11.81 10.36 -22.33
N ILE A 134 -10.67 9.84 -22.80
CA ILE A 134 -10.57 8.51 -23.39
C ILE A 134 -11.01 7.44 -22.39
N ILE A 135 -10.57 7.54 -21.14
CA ILE A 135 -10.88 6.57 -20.09
C ILE A 135 -12.37 6.61 -19.76
N MET A 136 -12.92 7.78 -19.45
CA MET A 136 -14.28 7.92 -18.92
C MET A 136 -15.37 7.85 -19.99
N LYS A 137 -15.08 8.26 -21.23
CA LYS A 137 -16.06 8.32 -22.32
C LYS A 137 -15.79 7.32 -23.45
N GLY A 138 -14.63 6.64 -23.42
CA GLY A 138 -14.24 5.66 -24.42
C GLY A 138 -15.26 4.53 -24.53
N ARG A 139 -15.65 4.19 -25.76
CA ARG A 139 -16.70 3.20 -26.03
C ARG A 139 -16.41 1.82 -25.43
N GLY A 140 -15.13 1.48 -25.22
CA GLY A 140 -14.70 0.21 -24.61
C GLY A 140 -14.35 0.27 -23.12
N THR A 141 -14.28 1.47 -22.53
CA THR A 141 -13.78 1.65 -21.14
C THR A 141 -14.84 2.22 -20.20
N LYS A 142 -15.76 3.06 -20.71
CA LYS A 142 -16.76 3.79 -19.91
C LYS A 142 -17.64 2.90 -19.02
N ASP A 143 -17.88 1.65 -19.42
CA ASP A 143 -18.78 0.72 -18.72
C ASP A 143 -18.02 -0.23 -17.77
N ILE A 144 -16.68 -0.16 -17.75
CA ILE A 144 -15.79 -1.05 -16.97
C ILE A 144 -15.09 -0.26 -15.86
N ILE A 145 -14.85 1.05 -16.06
CA ILE A 145 -14.19 1.89 -15.07
C ILE A 145 -15.19 2.35 -14.02
N VAL A 146 -14.88 2.06 -12.76
CA VAL A 146 -15.68 2.44 -11.59
C VAL A 146 -14.90 3.49 -10.81
N GLY A 147 -15.47 4.69 -10.63
CA GLY A 147 -14.84 5.79 -9.90
C GLY A 147 -14.37 6.92 -10.81
N ALA A 148 -15.03 8.08 -10.65
CA ALA A 148 -14.57 9.38 -11.11
C ALA A 148 -14.17 10.19 -9.88
#